data_AF-A0A5B1MCE5-F1
#
_entry.id   AF-A0A5B1MCE5-F1
#
_cell.length_a   1.000
_cell.length_b   1.000
_cell.length_c   1.000
_cell.angle_alpha   90.00
_cell.angle_beta   90.00
_cell.angle_gamma   90.00
#
_symmetry.space_group_name_H-M   'P 1'
#
loop_
_entity.id
_entity.type
_entity.pdbx_description
1 polymer ?
#
loop_
_entity_poly.entity_id
_entity_poly.type
_entity_poly.pdbx_seq_one_letter_code
_entity_poly.pdbx_strand_id
1 'polypeptide(L)'
;MTDHLRHALADAVAAETPDTAPPFALVLDRHGRRQRRTRGLVAVGTVAAAAAVIAVVATRGGPGEDRTAPPVATDATVNPSGTALTPHPATGDIPPVLVLGGAEGPVDAQQGSFCWGNGCGDHAIPSPAALPDVGFPSPLPAAFPLPGQWSITLSEAPDGTRCASYPVLVEPDSETHLQLTPSGPAVDRFAGYFVYAGSGDTSGYWRWTVTRDGVPLSWMTITQNTPSSGGMADLELVLDDAAVDGAVSAGVTVKSANGAVETFALSEVDQHCADDGFVELAVPSDTPERRIDGLGPAPYAYTVDLTIDGETYTGTGTWSGEGTQHGGDARLTFEPALPTLE
;
A
#
# COMPACT_ATOMS: atom_id res chain seq x y z
N MET A 1 2.51 -19.24 -35.30
CA MET A 1 2.61 -17.85 -35.78
C MET A 1 3.89 -17.75 -36.57
N THR A 2 3.79 -17.62 -37.90
CA THR A 2 4.88 -17.87 -38.86
C THR A 2 5.89 -16.72 -38.87
N ASP A 3 7.18 -17.02 -39.08
CA ASP A 3 8.32 -16.06 -39.12
C ASP A 3 8.08 -14.81 -39.96
N HIS A 4 7.17 -14.90 -40.93
CA HIS A 4 6.75 -13.81 -41.79
C HIS A 4 6.05 -12.66 -41.04
N LEU A 5 5.27 -12.94 -39.98
CA LEU A 5 4.64 -11.92 -39.14
C LEU A 5 5.66 -11.25 -38.22
N ARG A 6 6.68 -12.00 -37.77
CA ARG A 6 7.74 -11.49 -36.91
C ARG A 6 8.64 -10.51 -37.67
N HIS A 7 8.97 -10.82 -38.92
CA HIS A 7 9.71 -9.91 -39.80
C HIS A 7 8.89 -8.68 -40.17
N ALA A 8 7.62 -8.85 -40.54
CA ALA A 8 6.74 -7.71 -40.85
C ALA A 8 6.58 -6.75 -39.66
N LEU A 9 6.48 -7.26 -38.43
CA LEU A 9 6.41 -6.43 -37.23
C LEU A 9 7.74 -5.74 -36.94
N ALA A 10 8.87 -6.45 -37.08
CA ALA A 10 10.20 -5.87 -36.89
C ALA A 10 10.48 -4.74 -37.89
N ASP A 11 10.11 -4.93 -39.16
CA ASP A 11 10.27 -3.92 -40.20
C ASP A 11 9.36 -2.70 -39.96
N ALA A 12 8.13 -2.91 -39.48
CA ALA A 12 7.20 -1.83 -39.14
C ALA A 12 7.70 -1.01 -37.94
N VAL A 13 8.23 -1.67 -36.91
CA VAL A 13 8.81 -1.00 -35.73
C VAL A 13 10.08 -0.25 -36.12
N ALA A 14 10.95 -0.83 -36.95
CA ALA A 14 12.16 -0.18 -37.43
C ALA A 14 11.84 1.05 -38.30
N ALA A 15 10.79 1.00 -39.13
CA ALA A 15 10.37 2.13 -39.96
C ALA A 15 9.77 3.30 -39.16
N GLU A 16 9.15 3.03 -38.01
CA GLU A 16 8.54 4.05 -37.14
C GLU A 16 9.46 4.53 -36.01
N THR A 17 10.60 3.87 -35.79
CA THR A 17 11.58 4.28 -34.79
C THR A 17 12.50 5.35 -35.38
N PRO A 18 12.49 6.59 -34.88
CA PRO A 18 13.36 7.64 -35.41
C PRO A 18 14.83 7.27 -35.19
N ASP A 19 15.68 7.43 -36.21
CA ASP A 19 17.14 7.19 -36.14
C ASP A 19 17.84 8.07 -35.08
N THR A 20 17.17 9.12 -34.61
CA THR A 20 17.65 10.00 -33.54
C THR A 20 16.54 10.22 -32.53
N ALA A 21 16.84 9.95 -31.25
CA ALA A 21 15.92 10.22 -30.17
C ALA A 21 15.50 11.71 -30.21
N PRO A 22 14.19 12.02 -30.17
CA PRO A 22 13.75 13.41 -30.21
C PRO A 22 14.31 14.15 -28.99
N PRO A 23 14.65 15.44 -29.12
CA PRO A 23 15.08 16.24 -27.99
C PRO A 23 14.02 16.19 -26.88
N PHE A 24 14.46 16.08 -25.62
CA PHE A 24 13.57 15.96 -24.47
C PHE A 24 12.50 17.07 -24.40
N ALA A 25 12.84 18.29 -24.80
CA ALA A 25 11.90 19.41 -24.89
C ALA A 25 10.71 19.16 -25.85
N LEU A 26 10.93 18.40 -26.93
CA LEU A 26 9.91 18.02 -27.90
C LEU A 26 8.96 16.94 -27.34
N VAL A 27 9.48 16.05 -26.48
CA VAL A 27 8.68 15.07 -25.73
C VAL A 27 7.77 15.78 -24.72
N LEU A 28 8.32 16.72 -23.96
CA LEU A 28 7.55 17.53 -22.99
C LEU A 28 6.46 18.37 -23.68
N ASP A 29 6.74 18.97 -24.83
CA ASP A 29 5.76 19.74 -25.59
C ASP A 29 4.63 18.83 -26.14
N ARG A 30 4.96 17.63 -26.65
CA ARG A 30 3.95 16.64 -27.07
C ARG A 30 3.07 16.19 -25.92
N HIS A 31 3.66 15.97 -24.75
CA HIS A 31 2.94 15.61 -23.53
C HIS A 31 2.00 16.74 -23.08
N GLY A 32 2.50 17.98 -23.05
CA GLY A 32 1.70 19.16 -22.72
C GLY A 32 0.53 19.40 -23.68
N ARG A 33 0.70 19.15 -24.99
CA ARG A 33 -0.39 19.25 -25.97
C ARG A 33 -1.45 18.16 -25.78
N ARG A 34 -1.06 16.93 -25.40
CA ARG A 34 -2.02 15.85 -25.08
C ARG A 34 -2.82 16.19 -23.82
N GLN A 35 -2.16 16.63 -22.74
CA GLN A 35 -2.84 17.05 -21.51
C GLN A 35 -3.79 18.24 -21.72
N ARG A 36 -3.44 19.22 -22.57
CA ARG A 36 -4.34 20.33 -22.91
C ARG A 36 -5.56 19.88 -23.74
N ARG A 37 -5.42 18.84 -24.57
CA ARG A 37 -6.55 18.28 -25.33
C ARG A 37 -7.52 17.50 -24.45
N THR A 38 -7.03 16.76 -23.45
CA THR A 38 -7.89 16.07 -22.48
C THR A 38 -8.56 17.05 -21.52
N ARG A 39 -7.86 18.08 -21.04
CA ARG A 39 -8.47 19.12 -20.18
C ARG A 39 -9.45 20.04 -20.92
N GLY A 40 -9.33 20.17 -22.24
CA GLY A 40 -10.26 20.95 -23.07
C GLY A 40 -11.65 20.32 -23.26
N LEU A 41 -11.86 19.07 -22.85
CA LEU A 41 -13.14 18.35 -22.99
C LEU A 41 -13.94 18.24 -21.69
N VAL A 42 -13.39 18.65 -20.52
CA VAL A 42 -14.06 18.52 -19.20
C VAL A 42 -14.57 19.85 -18.65
N ALA A 43 -14.30 20.98 -19.30
CA ALA A 43 -14.74 22.30 -18.82
C ALA A 43 -16.15 22.69 -19.32
N VAL A 44 -17.19 21.96 -18.91
CA VAL A 44 -18.58 22.44 -18.90
C VAL A 44 -19.25 22.00 -17.59
N GLY A 45 -19.40 22.94 -16.65
CA GLY A 45 -20.10 22.78 -15.35
C GLY A 45 -19.17 22.23 -14.28
N THR A 46 -18.89 22.88 -13.15
CA THR A 46 -19.78 23.66 -12.27
C THR A 46 -19.01 24.76 -11.52
N VAL A 47 -19.74 25.81 -11.15
CA VAL A 47 -19.31 27.00 -10.41
C VAL A 47 -19.95 26.94 -9.01
N ALA A 48 -19.22 27.38 -7.98
CA ALA A 48 -19.63 27.71 -6.59
C ALA A 48 -19.89 26.49 -5.67
N ALA A 49 -19.65 26.46 -4.35
CA ALA A 49 -19.24 27.40 -3.29
C ALA A 49 -18.59 26.52 -2.16
N ALA A 50 -18.07 26.92 -1.00
CA ALA A 50 -18.13 28.14 -0.21
C ALA A 50 -16.99 28.10 0.83
N ALA A 51 -16.55 29.28 1.24
CA ALA A 51 -15.72 29.49 2.42
C ALA A 51 -16.57 29.54 3.71
N ALA A 52 -15.91 29.17 4.82
CA ALA A 52 -16.19 29.51 6.23
C ALA A 52 -17.39 28.86 6.94
N VAL A 53 -17.13 28.20 8.09
CA VAL A 53 -17.62 28.59 9.42
C VAL A 53 -16.69 28.04 10.53
N ILE A 54 -16.40 28.94 11.48
CA ILE A 54 -15.70 28.78 12.76
C ILE A 54 -16.70 28.31 13.84
N ALA A 55 -16.28 27.48 14.82
CA ALA A 55 -16.46 27.74 16.27
C ALA A 55 -16.66 26.48 17.12
N VAL A 56 -15.85 26.43 18.17
CA VAL A 56 -16.01 25.73 19.45
C VAL A 56 -17.44 25.89 20.01
N VAL A 57 -18.09 24.77 20.34
CA VAL A 57 -19.12 24.71 21.38
C VAL A 57 -18.83 23.52 22.29
N ALA A 58 -18.33 23.83 23.49
CA ALA A 58 -18.41 22.95 24.64
C ALA A 58 -19.85 22.98 25.17
N THR A 59 -20.51 21.83 25.27
CA THR A 59 -21.67 21.66 26.14
C THR A 59 -21.52 20.44 27.04
N ARG A 60 -21.90 20.71 28.29
CA ARG A 60 -21.91 19.85 29.46
C ARG A 60 -22.75 18.59 29.29
N GLY A 61 -22.37 17.59 30.08
CA GLY A 61 -23.04 16.31 30.16
C GLY A 61 -24.44 16.32 30.80
N GLY A 62 -25.08 15.17 30.63
CA GLY A 62 -26.26 14.70 31.33
C GLY A 62 -26.15 13.17 31.51
N PRO A 63 -26.67 12.59 32.60
CA PRO A 63 -26.35 11.23 33.01
C PRO A 63 -27.32 10.19 32.44
N GLY A 64 -26.79 9.00 32.19
CA GLY A 64 -27.45 7.72 32.50
C GLY A 64 -28.53 7.24 31.53
N GLU A 65 -28.11 6.41 30.57
CA GLU A 65 -28.94 5.28 30.14
C GLU A 65 -28.05 4.03 30.10
N ASP A 66 -28.32 3.14 31.05
CA ASP A 66 -27.69 1.83 31.22
C ASP A 66 -28.17 0.92 30.08
N ARG A 67 -27.51 1.02 28.92
CA ARG A 67 -27.69 0.06 27.82
C ARG A 67 -26.80 -1.15 28.09
N THR A 68 -27.45 -2.20 28.55
CA THR A 68 -26.88 -3.55 28.61
C THR A 68 -26.33 -3.91 27.22
N ALA A 69 -25.01 -4.06 27.12
CA ALA A 69 -24.34 -4.48 25.91
C ALA A 69 -24.84 -5.89 25.51
N PRO A 70 -25.16 -6.14 24.22
CA PRO A 70 -25.40 -7.50 23.75
C PRO A 70 -24.14 -8.35 23.96
N PRO A 71 -24.28 -9.66 24.19
CA PRO A 71 -23.14 -10.54 24.36
C PRO A 71 -22.25 -10.47 23.11
N VAL A 72 -20.98 -10.11 23.32
CA VAL A 72 -19.92 -10.23 22.34
C VAL A 72 -19.92 -11.68 21.87
N ALA A 73 -20.26 -11.90 20.60
CA ALA A 73 -20.03 -13.17 19.95
C ALA A 73 -18.52 -13.36 19.94
N THR A 74 -18.01 -14.28 20.76
CA THR A 74 -16.65 -14.77 20.63
C THR A 74 -16.59 -15.51 19.31
N ASP A 75 -16.12 -14.82 18.27
CA ASP A 75 -15.73 -15.48 17.04
C ASP A 75 -14.75 -16.59 17.38
N ALA A 76 -15.11 -17.80 16.97
CA ALA A 76 -14.21 -18.92 17.02
C ALA A 76 -13.10 -18.63 16.00
N THR A 77 -12.02 -17.98 16.46
CA THR A 77 -10.76 -17.90 15.73
C THR A 77 -10.34 -19.34 15.46
N VAL A 78 -10.58 -19.82 14.24
CA VAL A 78 -9.93 -21.02 13.74
C VAL A 78 -8.48 -20.64 13.65
N ASN A 79 -7.71 -20.87 14.72
CA ASN A 79 -6.27 -20.85 14.64
C ASN A 79 -5.92 -22.04 13.73
N PRO A 80 -5.50 -21.82 12.47
CA PRO A 80 -4.85 -22.89 11.76
C PRO A 80 -3.72 -23.36 12.67
N SER A 81 -3.65 -24.66 12.93
CA SER A 81 -2.52 -25.26 13.63
C SER A 81 -1.31 -25.16 12.71
N GLY A 82 -0.83 -23.93 12.50
CA GLY A 82 0.26 -23.58 11.63
C GLY A 82 1.55 -24.09 12.25
N THR A 83 2.35 -24.76 11.43
CA THR A 83 3.72 -25.08 11.79
C THR A 83 4.43 -23.77 12.16
N ALA A 84 5.11 -23.73 13.30
CA ALA A 84 5.85 -22.53 13.72
C ALA A 84 6.84 -22.11 12.62
N LEU A 85 6.72 -20.86 12.15
CA LEU A 85 7.65 -20.30 11.16
C LEU A 85 8.99 -19.99 11.83
N THR A 86 10.07 -20.49 11.25
CA THR A 86 11.43 -20.24 11.72
C THR A 86 12.11 -19.26 10.77
N PRO A 87 12.47 -18.05 11.21
CA PRO A 87 13.19 -17.10 10.37
C PRO A 87 14.54 -17.64 9.88
N HIS A 88 14.91 -17.33 8.64
CA HIS A 88 16.21 -17.68 8.08
C HIS A 88 17.21 -16.53 8.28
N PRO A 89 18.26 -16.69 9.11
CA PRO A 89 19.24 -15.63 9.33
C PRO A 89 20.11 -15.39 8.08
N ALA A 90 20.71 -14.19 8.02
CA ALA A 90 21.69 -13.86 6.99
C ALA A 90 22.91 -14.81 7.04
N THR A 91 23.50 -15.10 5.88
CA THR A 91 24.72 -15.92 5.77
C THR A 91 25.81 -15.14 5.02
N GLY A 92 26.71 -14.50 5.77
CA GLY A 92 27.71 -13.61 5.18
C GLY A 92 27.07 -12.39 4.54
N ASP A 93 27.36 -12.15 3.25
CA ASP A 93 26.74 -11.07 2.46
C ASP A 93 25.40 -11.49 1.82
N ILE A 94 24.88 -12.69 2.13
CA ILE A 94 23.56 -13.15 1.66
C ILE A 94 22.49 -12.71 2.69
N PRO A 95 21.48 -11.92 2.31
CA PRO A 95 20.44 -11.47 3.23
C PRO A 95 19.56 -12.61 3.73
N PRO A 96 18.80 -12.40 4.82
CA PRO A 96 17.68 -13.25 5.18
C PRO A 96 16.65 -13.40 4.05
N VAL A 97 15.95 -14.53 4.05
CA VAL A 97 14.82 -14.78 3.14
C VAL A 97 13.52 -14.71 3.94
N LEU A 98 12.47 -14.14 3.35
CA LEU A 98 11.13 -14.12 3.94
C LEU A 98 10.54 -15.54 3.92
N VAL A 99 10.17 -16.06 5.09
CA VAL A 99 9.53 -17.37 5.25
C VAL A 99 8.02 -17.16 5.42
N LEU A 100 7.22 -17.79 4.57
CA LEU A 100 5.77 -17.62 4.47
C LEU A 100 5.05 -18.87 4.98
N GLY A 101 3.94 -18.73 5.69
CA GLY A 101 3.11 -19.86 6.10
C GLY A 101 2.23 -20.36 4.96
N GLY A 102 2.74 -21.28 4.15
CA GLY A 102 1.98 -21.86 3.04
C GLY A 102 1.00 -22.96 3.46
N ALA A 103 0.06 -23.28 2.57
CA ALA A 103 -0.98 -24.30 2.78
C ALA A 103 -0.41 -25.71 3.06
N GLU A 104 0.76 -26.03 2.50
CA GLU A 104 1.44 -27.33 2.67
C GLU A 104 2.59 -27.28 3.69
N GLY A 105 2.82 -26.12 4.31
CA GLY A 105 3.93 -25.87 5.24
C GLY A 105 4.65 -24.56 4.96
N PRO A 106 5.73 -24.26 5.72
CA PRO A 106 6.54 -23.07 5.48
C PRO A 106 7.14 -23.06 4.07
N VAL A 107 7.10 -21.89 3.43
CA VAL A 107 7.58 -21.65 2.06
C VAL A 107 8.53 -20.47 2.08
N ASP A 108 9.74 -20.68 1.59
CA ASP A 108 10.69 -19.58 1.39
C ASP A 108 10.28 -18.77 0.16
N ALA A 109 10.17 -17.46 0.31
CA ALA A 109 10.07 -16.58 -0.84
C ALA A 109 11.33 -16.72 -1.71
N GLN A 110 11.17 -16.63 -3.02
CA GLN A 110 12.31 -16.62 -3.92
C GLN A 110 13.05 -15.30 -3.76
N GLN A 111 14.29 -15.35 -3.29
CA GLN A 111 15.12 -14.14 -3.16
C GLN A 111 15.32 -13.48 -4.53
N GLY A 112 15.08 -12.17 -4.56
CA GLY A 112 15.30 -11.27 -5.68
C GLY A 112 16.62 -10.51 -5.52
N SER A 113 16.62 -9.24 -5.91
CA SER A 113 17.78 -8.37 -5.81
C SER A 113 17.99 -7.87 -4.37
N PHE A 114 19.24 -7.62 -3.99
CA PHE A 114 19.61 -7.17 -2.65
C PHE A 114 20.94 -6.43 -2.65
N CYS A 115 21.11 -5.54 -1.67
CA CYS A 115 22.40 -5.05 -1.23
C CYS A 115 22.53 -5.27 0.28
N TRP A 116 23.42 -6.18 0.69
CA TRP A 116 23.55 -6.63 2.08
C TRP A 116 25.01 -6.77 2.50
N GLY A 117 25.36 -6.19 3.66
CA GLY A 117 26.74 -6.18 4.12
C GLY A 117 27.64 -5.45 3.12
N ASN A 118 28.57 -6.17 2.50
CA ASN A 118 29.45 -5.63 1.45
C ASN A 118 29.12 -6.17 0.05
N GLY A 119 28.07 -6.98 -0.10
CA GLY A 119 27.67 -7.60 -1.36
C GLY A 119 26.37 -7.00 -1.92
N CYS A 120 26.28 -6.92 -3.24
CA CYS A 120 25.02 -6.71 -3.93
C CYS A 120 24.80 -7.84 -4.95
N GLY A 121 23.58 -8.34 -5.01
CA GLY A 121 23.13 -9.33 -5.98
C GLY A 121 21.94 -8.77 -6.75
N ASP A 122 21.94 -8.95 -8.06
CA ASP A 122 20.79 -8.65 -8.90
C ASP A 122 20.32 -9.95 -9.55
N HIS A 123 19.09 -10.35 -9.24
CA HIS A 123 18.52 -11.61 -9.67
C HIS A 123 17.37 -11.35 -10.63
N ALA A 124 17.42 -11.97 -11.81
CA ALA A 124 16.32 -11.90 -12.75
C ALA A 124 15.06 -12.49 -12.11
N ILE A 125 13.93 -11.79 -12.27
CA ILE A 125 12.64 -12.27 -11.80
C ILE A 125 12.30 -13.58 -12.54
N PRO A 126 12.11 -14.71 -11.84
CA PRO A 126 11.77 -15.96 -12.49
C PRO A 126 10.41 -15.88 -13.20
N SER A 127 10.19 -16.80 -14.14
CA SER A 127 8.84 -16.96 -14.71
C SER A 127 7.82 -17.26 -13.60
N PRO A 128 6.57 -16.78 -13.67
CA PRO A 128 5.57 -17.01 -12.62
C PRO A 128 5.42 -18.49 -12.22
N ALA A 129 5.51 -19.43 -13.16
CA ALA A 129 5.39 -20.86 -12.90
C ALA A 129 6.56 -21.47 -12.10
N ALA A 130 7.68 -20.75 -11.96
CA ALA A 130 8.86 -21.18 -11.21
C ALA A 130 8.89 -20.60 -9.79
N LEU A 131 7.98 -19.68 -9.48
CA LEU A 131 7.90 -19.10 -8.14
C LEU A 131 7.26 -20.07 -7.14
N PRO A 132 7.70 -20.03 -5.88
CA PRO A 132 7.05 -20.77 -4.81
C PRO A 132 5.60 -20.29 -4.65
N ASP A 133 4.67 -21.23 -4.47
CA ASP A 133 3.24 -20.96 -4.25
C ASP A 133 2.88 -21.23 -2.80
N VAL A 134 2.36 -20.22 -2.11
CA VAL A 134 1.96 -20.34 -0.70
C VAL A 134 0.52 -20.85 -0.56
N GLY A 135 -0.28 -20.85 -1.62
CA GLY A 135 -1.68 -21.25 -1.58
C GLY A 135 -2.57 -20.27 -0.79
N PHE A 136 -3.55 -20.83 -0.04
CA PHE A 136 -4.78 -20.15 0.38
C PHE A 136 -4.90 -19.58 1.83
N PRO A 137 -3.87 -19.32 2.65
CA PRO A 137 -4.12 -18.57 3.89
C PRO A 137 -4.02 -17.05 3.64
N SER A 138 -5.17 -16.37 3.63
CA SER A 138 -5.29 -14.94 3.93
C SER A 138 -6.00 -14.78 5.29
N PRO A 139 -5.47 -13.96 6.23
CA PRO A 139 -4.18 -13.28 6.13
C PRO A 139 -3.01 -14.28 6.24
N LEU A 140 -1.87 -13.96 5.63
CA LEU A 140 -0.71 -14.85 5.49
C LEU A 140 0.32 -14.58 6.61
N PRO A 141 0.58 -15.53 7.54
CA PRO A 141 1.64 -15.36 8.51
C PRO A 141 3.01 -15.45 7.81
N ALA A 142 3.96 -14.64 8.25
CA ALA A 142 5.32 -14.61 7.71
C ALA A 142 6.36 -14.44 8.83
N ALA A 143 7.61 -14.76 8.53
CA ALA A 143 8.73 -14.64 9.45
C ALA A 143 9.98 -14.10 8.75
N PHE A 144 10.63 -13.13 9.39
CA PHE A 144 11.88 -12.52 8.95
C PHE A 144 12.69 -12.13 10.20
N PRO A 145 14.01 -12.39 10.25
CA PRO A 145 14.76 -12.34 11.52
C PRO A 145 15.04 -10.92 12.01
N LEU A 146 14.66 -9.90 11.26
CA LEU A 146 15.00 -8.52 11.55
C LEU A 146 13.78 -7.60 11.37
N PRO A 147 13.65 -6.57 12.21
CA PRO A 147 12.77 -5.46 11.90
C PRO A 147 13.21 -4.75 10.61
N GLY A 148 12.27 -4.17 9.87
CA GLY A 148 12.56 -3.44 8.64
C GLY A 148 11.38 -2.65 8.10
N GLN A 149 11.67 -1.73 7.18
CA GLN A 149 10.64 -1.03 6.41
C GLN A 149 10.21 -1.91 5.24
N TRP A 150 8.95 -2.34 5.27
CA TRP A 150 8.39 -3.26 4.29
C TRP A 150 7.61 -2.52 3.21
N SER A 151 7.74 -2.99 1.98
CA SER A 151 6.82 -2.73 0.89
C SER A 151 6.49 -4.06 0.24
N ILE A 152 5.22 -4.43 0.24
CA ILE A 152 4.75 -5.66 -0.39
C ILE A 152 3.61 -5.30 -1.33
N THR A 153 3.69 -5.81 -2.56
CA THR A 153 2.72 -5.53 -3.61
C THR A 153 2.25 -6.81 -4.27
N LEU A 154 0.98 -6.80 -4.69
CA LEU A 154 0.33 -7.85 -5.46
C LEU A 154 0.04 -7.33 -6.87
N SER A 155 0.36 -8.13 -7.87
CA SER A 155 0.17 -7.79 -9.28
C SER A 155 -0.32 -9.00 -10.08
N GLU A 156 -0.90 -8.74 -11.25
CA GLU A 156 -1.31 -9.82 -12.18
C GLU A 156 -0.12 -10.46 -12.90
N ALA A 157 0.93 -9.66 -13.10
CA ALA A 157 2.13 -10.06 -13.82
C ALA A 157 3.37 -9.48 -13.13
N PRO A 158 4.52 -10.16 -13.23
CA PRO A 158 5.77 -9.71 -12.60
C PRO A 158 6.25 -8.32 -13.02
N ASP A 159 5.79 -7.83 -14.17
CA ASP A 159 6.17 -6.53 -14.75
C ASP A 159 5.17 -5.41 -14.43
N GLY A 160 4.11 -5.70 -13.66
CA GLY A 160 3.09 -4.72 -13.27
C GLY A 160 2.29 -4.11 -14.44
N THR A 161 2.30 -4.74 -15.61
CA THR A 161 1.77 -4.11 -16.84
C THR A 161 0.24 -4.18 -17.03
N ARG A 162 -0.50 -4.76 -16.07
CA ARG A 162 -1.96 -4.91 -16.15
C ARG A 162 -2.58 -4.65 -14.79
N CYS A 163 -3.44 -3.62 -14.75
CA CYS A 163 -4.17 -3.15 -13.58
C CYS A 163 -3.29 -2.82 -12.35
N ALA A 164 -3.91 -2.32 -11.28
CA ALA A 164 -3.27 -1.71 -10.12
C ALA A 164 -2.30 -2.68 -9.43
N SER A 165 -1.24 -2.12 -8.85
CA SER A 165 -0.41 -2.83 -7.89
C SER A 165 -1.07 -2.69 -6.53
N TYR A 166 -1.58 -3.78 -5.96
CA TYR A 166 -2.28 -3.73 -4.68
C TYR A 166 -1.30 -3.86 -3.52
N PRO A 167 -1.19 -2.88 -2.62
CA PRO A 167 -0.33 -2.99 -1.44
C PRO A 167 -0.86 -4.05 -0.47
N VAL A 168 0.04 -4.68 0.27
CA VAL A 168 -0.33 -5.63 1.33
C VAL A 168 -0.07 -4.96 2.66
N LEU A 169 -1.08 -4.94 3.53
CA LEU A 169 -0.93 -4.48 4.91
C LEU A 169 0.04 -5.42 5.65
N VAL A 170 1.14 -4.87 6.15
CA VAL A 170 2.16 -5.59 6.92
C VAL A 170 2.06 -5.23 8.40
N GLU A 171 1.60 -6.17 9.22
CA GLU A 171 1.44 -5.99 10.66
C GLU A 171 2.48 -6.82 11.42
N PRO A 172 3.37 -6.20 12.21
CA PRO A 172 4.25 -6.96 13.10
C PRO A 172 3.44 -7.69 14.17
N ASP A 173 3.57 -9.01 14.24
CA ASP A 173 3.05 -9.85 15.33
C ASP A 173 4.10 -10.00 16.45
N SER A 174 5.38 -10.04 16.07
CA SER A 174 6.51 -9.97 16.99
C SER A 174 7.74 -9.36 16.30
N GLU A 175 8.90 -9.32 16.98
CA GLU A 175 10.15 -8.84 16.37
C GLU A 175 10.55 -9.59 15.10
N THR A 176 10.14 -10.86 14.98
CA THR A 176 10.52 -11.71 13.85
C THR A 176 9.35 -12.28 13.05
N HIS A 177 8.12 -11.91 13.40
CA HIS A 177 6.91 -12.46 12.78
C HIS A 177 5.99 -11.33 12.35
N LEU A 178 5.38 -11.53 11.19
CA LEU A 178 4.50 -10.57 10.53
C LEU A 178 3.20 -11.27 10.17
N GLN A 179 2.12 -10.50 10.11
CA GLN A 179 0.86 -10.86 9.51
C GLN A 179 0.69 -10.02 8.24
N LEU A 180 0.52 -10.70 7.11
CA LEU A 180 0.34 -10.06 5.80
C LEU A 180 -1.14 -10.13 5.41
N THR A 181 -1.81 -8.99 5.32
CA THR A 181 -3.21 -8.93 4.88
C THR A 181 -3.26 -8.35 3.46
N PRO A 182 -3.65 -9.14 2.45
CA PRO A 182 -3.67 -8.68 1.07
C PRO A 182 -4.80 -7.68 0.83
N SER A 183 -4.62 -6.78 -0.13
CA SER A 183 -5.72 -6.03 -0.72
C SER A 183 -5.96 -6.39 -2.18
N GLY A 184 -7.10 -5.93 -2.71
CA GLY A 184 -7.52 -6.16 -4.07
C GLY A 184 -8.29 -7.48 -4.26
N PRO A 185 -8.62 -7.82 -5.51
CA PRO A 185 -9.53 -8.94 -5.82
C PRO A 185 -9.04 -10.30 -5.33
N ALA A 186 -9.99 -11.16 -4.97
CA ALA A 186 -9.75 -12.57 -4.63
C ALA A 186 -9.37 -13.42 -5.86
N VAL A 187 -8.09 -13.45 -6.22
CA VAL A 187 -7.54 -14.21 -7.34
C VAL A 187 -6.07 -14.59 -7.10
N ASP A 188 -5.52 -15.43 -7.98
CA ASP A 188 -4.08 -15.72 -8.01
C ASP A 188 -3.29 -14.45 -8.37
N ARG A 189 -2.30 -14.12 -7.54
CA ARG A 189 -1.43 -12.96 -7.70
C ARG A 189 0.04 -13.33 -7.64
N PHE A 190 0.83 -12.50 -8.32
CA PHE A 190 2.26 -12.40 -8.11
C PHE A 190 2.50 -11.43 -6.97
N ALA A 191 3.21 -11.86 -5.93
CA ALA A 191 3.59 -11.03 -4.82
C ALA A 191 5.08 -10.70 -4.88
N GLY A 192 5.42 -9.43 -4.72
CA GLY A 192 6.78 -8.94 -4.58
C GLY A 192 6.95 -8.24 -3.24
N TYR A 193 8.05 -8.50 -2.55
CA TYR A 193 8.44 -7.74 -1.37
C TYR A 193 9.75 -7.00 -1.61
N PHE A 194 9.88 -5.86 -0.95
CA PHE A 194 11.11 -5.16 -0.68
C PHE A 194 11.15 -4.85 0.81
N VAL A 195 12.29 -5.09 1.45
CA VAL A 195 12.51 -4.70 2.84
C VAL A 195 13.86 -4.03 2.99
N TYR A 196 13.86 -2.87 3.64
CA TYR A 196 15.08 -2.25 4.17
C TYR A 196 15.23 -2.64 5.64
N ALA A 197 16.21 -3.49 5.95
CA ALA A 197 16.39 -4.08 7.27
C ALA A 197 17.86 -4.07 7.71
N GLY A 198 18.12 -3.71 8.96
CA GLY A 198 19.46 -3.77 9.55
C GLY A 198 20.52 -3.01 8.74
N SER A 199 21.41 -3.75 8.07
CA SER A 199 22.56 -3.22 7.32
C SER A 199 22.36 -3.14 5.81
N GLY A 200 21.16 -3.42 5.29
CA GLY A 200 20.93 -3.45 3.85
C GLY A 200 19.47 -3.59 3.44
N ASP A 201 19.27 -3.94 2.18
CA ASP A 201 17.97 -4.22 1.60
C ASP A 201 17.94 -5.60 0.94
N THR A 202 16.75 -6.18 0.85
CA THR A 202 16.51 -7.38 0.07
C THR A 202 15.09 -7.36 -0.47
N SER A 203 14.91 -7.98 -1.63
CA SER A 203 13.62 -8.22 -2.25
C SER A 203 13.41 -9.70 -2.51
N GLY A 204 12.19 -10.06 -2.89
CA GLY A 204 11.87 -11.40 -3.35
C GLY A 204 10.42 -11.55 -3.77
N TYR A 205 10.09 -12.76 -4.21
CA TYR A 205 8.87 -13.03 -4.97
C TYR A 205 8.24 -14.36 -4.59
N TRP A 206 6.91 -14.42 -4.65
CA TRP A 206 6.13 -15.65 -4.51
C TRP A 206 4.79 -15.54 -5.24
N ARG A 207 4.08 -16.65 -5.34
CA ARG A 207 2.68 -16.70 -5.79
C ARG A 207 1.76 -16.84 -4.58
N TRP A 208 0.65 -16.13 -4.62
CA TRP A 208 -0.34 -16.14 -3.55
C TRP A 208 -1.75 -16.14 -4.15
N THR A 209 -2.58 -17.09 -3.72
CA THR A 209 -4.01 -17.02 -4.01
C THR A 209 -4.72 -16.20 -2.93
N VAL A 210 -5.12 -14.99 -3.28
CA VAL A 210 -5.82 -14.07 -2.38
C VAL A 210 -7.27 -14.50 -2.20
N THR A 211 -7.75 -14.45 -0.96
CA THR A 211 -9.17 -14.62 -0.62
C THR A 211 -9.68 -13.39 0.12
N ARG A 212 -10.93 -13.00 -0.16
CA ARG A 212 -11.66 -11.97 0.59
C ARG A 212 -12.65 -12.62 1.55
N ASP A 213 -12.79 -12.04 2.74
CA ASP A 213 -13.81 -12.42 3.73
C ASP A 213 -15.02 -11.47 3.72
N GLY A 214 -15.01 -10.42 2.89
CA GLY A 214 -16.08 -9.44 2.77
C GLY A 214 -16.02 -8.32 3.81
N VAL A 215 -14.92 -8.23 4.58
CA VAL A 215 -14.74 -7.20 5.61
C VAL A 215 -13.87 -6.07 5.03
N PRO A 216 -14.35 -4.80 5.05
CA PRO A 216 -13.54 -3.68 4.59
C PRO A 216 -12.22 -3.60 5.34
N LEU A 217 -11.16 -3.46 4.57
CA LEU A 217 -9.81 -3.26 5.07
C LEU A 217 -9.41 -1.81 4.86
N SER A 218 -8.85 -1.19 5.88
CA SER A 218 -8.31 0.16 5.76
C SER A 218 -7.08 0.35 6.63
N TRP A 219 -6.08 1.06 6.08
CA TRP A 219 -4.88 1.38 6.82
C TRP A 219 -4.21 2.64 6.27
N MET A 220 -3.41 3.28 7.13
CA MET A 220 -2.46 4.30 6.72
C MET A 220 -1.09 3.65 6.50
N THR A 221 -0.44 3.96 5.40
CA THR A 221 0.99 3.73 5.21
C THR A 221 1.71 5.06 5.33
N ILE A 222 2.78 5.06 6.12
CA ILE A 222 3.74 6.16 6.15
C ILE A 222 5.06 5.68 5.58
N THR A 223 5.58 6.37 4.58
CA THR A 223 6.89 6.08 3.98
C THR A 223 7.79 7.29 4.19
N GLN A 224 8.92 7.13 4.85
CA GLN A 224 9.88 8.21 5.06
C GLN A 224 11.19 7.89 4.36
N ASN A 225 11.53 8.71 3.38
CA ASN A 225 12.86 8.71 2.79
C ASN A 225 13.89 9.25 3.79
N THR A 226 15.11 8.73 3.71
CA THR A 226 16.24 9.21 4.53
C THR A 226 16.48 10.71 4.28
N PRO A 227 17.05 11.46 5.26
CA PRO A 227 17.42 12.85 5.04
C PRO A 227 18.31 13.08 3.81
N SER A 228 19.18 12.11 3.49
CA SER A 228 20.07 12.11 2.32
C SER A 228 19.36 11.91 0.98
N SER A 229 18.14 11.38 0.97
CA SER A 229 17.33 11.16 -0.25
C SER A 229 16.27 12.25 -0.46
N GLY A 230 16.44 13.41 0.19
CA GLY A 230 15.51 14.54 0.12
C GLY A 230 14.50 14.57 1.27
N GLY A 231 14.36 13.48 2.03
CA GLY A 231 13.54 13.44 3.24
C GLY A 231 12.03 13.56 2.98
N MET A 232 11.53 13.00 1.89
CA MET A 232 10.10 12.99 1.60
C MET A 232 9.38 12.01 2.53
N ALA A 233 8.35 12.51 3.24
CA ALA A 233 7.38 11.63 3.88
C ALA A 233 6.16 11.53 2.96
N ASP A 234 5.83 10.31 2.56
CA ASP A 234 4.60 9.99 1.87
C ASP A 234 3.57 9.43 2.87
N LEU A 235 2.32 9.83 2.68
CA LEU A 235 1.19 9.33 3.43
C LEU A 235 0.16 8.82 2.44
N GLU A 236 -0.14 7.54 2.59
CA GLU A 236 -1.07 6.83 1.75
C GLU A 236 -2.16 6.24 2.65
N LEU A 237 -3.41 6.47 2.30
CA LEU A 237 -4.57 5.82 2.88
C LEU A 237 -5.05 4.78 1.87
N VAL A 238 -5.07 3.53 2.29
CA VAL A 238 -5.60 2.44 1.50
C VAL A 238 -6.95 2.04 2.06
N LEU A 239 -7.94 1.92 1.18
CA LEU A 239 -9.27 1.37 1.44
C LEU A 239 -9.48 0.21 0.46
N ASP A 240 -9.80 -0.97 0.98
CA ASP A 240 -10.14 -2.13 0.15
C ASP A 240 -11.43 -2.77 0.65
N ASP A 241 -12.17 -3.35 -0.28
CA ASP A 241 -13.48 -3.98 -0.08
C ASP A 241 -14.56 -3.03 0.51
N ALA A 242 -14.32 -1.72 0.43
CA ALA A 242 -15.28 -0.70 0.77
C ALA A 242 -16.10 -0.33 -0.47
N ALA A 243 -17.42 -0.18 -0.32
CA ALA A 243 -18.29 0.29 -1.40
C ALA A 243 -18.10 1.80 -1.61
N VAL A 244 -17.02 2.17 -2.29
CA VAL A 244 -16.66 3.55 -2.62
C VAL A 244 -17.03 3.82 -4.07
N ASP A 245 -18.32 4.09 -4.32
CA ASP A 245 -18.85 4.38 -5.65
C ASP A 245 -18.96 5.90 -5.89
N GLY A 246 -17.84 6.60 -6.04
CA GLY A 246 -17.88 8.02 -6.40
C GLY A 246 -16.70 8.85 -5.92
N ALA A 247 -16.98 10.08 -5.52
CA ALA A 247 -15.91 11.02 -5.16
C ALA A 247 -15.41 10.74 -3.74
N VAL A 248 -14.11 10.48 -3.62
CA VAL A 248 -13.45 10.18 -2.35
C VAL A 248 -12.34 11.19 -2.04
N SER A 249 -12.28 11.63 -0.79
CA SER A 249 -11.21 12.51 -0.29
C SER A 249 -11.02 12.31 1.21
N ALA A 250 -9.82 12.58 1.72
CA ALA A 250 -9.55 12.43 3.14
C ALA A 250 -8.70 13.58 3.69
N GLY A 251 -9.01 14.01 4.91
CA GLY A 251 -8.10 14.79 5.74
C GLY A 251 -7.47 13.89 6.78
N VAL A 252 -6.13 13.85 6.88
CA VAL A 252 -5.43 13.04 7.88
C VAL A 252 -4.71 13.95 8.85
N THR A 253 -5.00 13.77 10.13
CA THR A 253 -4.25 14.38 11.23
C THR A 253 -3.35 13.34 11.87
N VAL A 254 -2.05 13.61 11.87
CA VAL A 254 -1.01 12.80 12.51
C VAL A 254 -0.60 13.48 13.81
N LYS A 255 -0.57 12.74 14.90
CA LYS A 255 -0.11 13.21 16.21
C LYS A 255 1.03 12.33 16.73
N SER A 256 2.16 12.94 17.05
CA SER A 256 3.31 12.25 17.64
C SER A 256 3.16 12.04 19.14
N ALA A 257 4.02 11.19 19.72
CA ALA A 257 3.98 10.84 21.14
C ALA A 257 4.22 12.05 22.06
N ASN A 258 4.94 13.07 21.60
CA ASN A 258 5.15 14.31 22.36
C ASN A 258 3.99 15.32 22.20
N GLY A 259 2.97 14.98 21.42
CA GLY A 259 1.75 15.76 21.23
C GLY A 259 1.79 16.78 20.10
N ALA A 260 2.86 16.85 19.31
CA ALA A 260 2.86 17.66 18.10
C ALA A 260 1.93 17.07 17.04
N VAL A 261 1.33 17.93 16.23
CA VAL A 261 0.25 17.58 15.31
C VAL A 261 0.52 18.17 13.94
N GLU A 262 0.25 17.39 12.90
CA GLU A 262 0.29 17.82 11.50
C GLU A 262 -0.91 17.27 10.75
N THR A 263 -1.41 18.03 9.77
CA THR A 263 -2.56 17.65 8.96
C THR A 263 -2.20 17.66 7.48
N PHE A 264 -2.71 16.65 6.78
CA PHE A 264 -2.51 16.37 5.37
C PHE A 264 -3.87 16.25 4.68
N ALA A 265 -3.96 16.71 3.44
CA ALA A 265 -5.09 16.42 2.58
C ALA A 265 -4.66 15.34 1.60
N LEU A 266 -5.45 14.28 1.49
CA LEU A 266 -5.23 13.19 0.56
C LEU A 266 -6.26 13.26 -0.56
N SER A 267 -5.84 12.90 -1.77
CA SER A 267 -6.69 12.80 -2.95
C SER A 267 -6.51 11.44 -3.58
N GLU A 268 -7.58 10.98 -4.23
CA GLU A 268 -7.60 9.71 -4.94
C GLU A 268 -6.46 9.63 -5.96
N VAL A 269 -5.77 8.49 -5.96
CA VAL A 269 -4.76 8.13 -6.96
C VAL A 269 -5.46 7.38 -8.09
N ASP A 270 -5.32 7.87 -9.32
CA ASP A 270 -5.87 7.19 -10.50
C ASP A 270 -5.09 5.90 -10.78
N GLN A 271 -5.63 4.78 -10.29
CA GLN A 271 -5.08 3.43 -10.47
C GLN A 271 -5.43 2.82 -11.84
N HIS A 272 -6.21 3.52 -12.67
CA HIS A 272 -6.74 3.02 -13.94
C HIS A 272 -7.47 1.66 -13.84
N CYS A 273 -7.96 1.35 -12.65
CA CYS A 273 -8.68 0.13 -12.30
C CYS A 273 -10.01 0.53 -11.69
N ALA A 274 -11.06 0.51 -12.51
CA ALA A 274 -12.40 0.77 -12.02
C ALA A 274 -13.00 -0.54 -11.49
N ASP A 275 -13.91 -0.40 -10.52
CA ASP A 275 -14.90 -1.40 -10.12
C ASP A 275 -14.38 -2.63 -9.33
N ASP A 276 -13.22 -2.57 -8.69
CA ASP A 276 -12.69 -3.69 -7.86
C ASP A 276 -12.75 -3.46 -6.34
N GLY A 277 -13.24 -2.29 -5.92
CA GLY A 277 -13.38 -1.93 -4.51
C GLY A 277 -12.11 -1.42 -3.84
N PHE A 278 -11.03 -1.23 -4.61
CA PHE A 278 -9.77 -0.71 -4.12
C PHE A 278 -9.67 0.78 -4.37
N VAL A 279 -9.35 1.54 -3.32
CA VAL A 279 -9.13 2.99 -3.38
C VAL A 279 -7.84 3.32 -2.63
N GLU A 280 -6.97 4.04 -3.32
CA GLU A 280 -5.76 4.61 -2.75
C GLU A 280 -5.90 6.14 -2.74
N LEU A 281 -5.66 6.76 -1.58
CA LEU A 281 -5.54 8.21 -1.47
C LEU A 281 -4.15 8.58 -0.98
N ALA A 282 -3.48 9.48 -1.69
CA ALA A 282 -2.15 9.94 -1.33
C ALA A 282 -2.07 11.47 -1.28
N VAL A 283 -0.98 12.00 -0.73
CA VAL A 283 -0.71 13.43 -0.78
C VAL A 283 -0.51 13.85 -2.24
N PRO A 284 -1.24 14.86 -2.76
CA PRO A 284 -1.10 15.27 -4.16
C PRO A 284 0.34 15.66 -4.50
N SER A 285 0.85 15.20 -5.65
CA SER A 285 2.24 15.43 -6.09
C SER A 285 2.67 16.90 -6.25
N ASP A 286 1.71 17.84 -6.32
CA ASP A 286 1.95 19.28 -6.36
C ASP A 286 1.95 19.95 -4.97
N THR A 287 1.67 19.18 -3.91
CA THR A 287 1.78 19.64 -2.53
C THR A 287 3.27 19.76 -2.16
N PRO A 288 3.70 20.88 -1.55
CA PRO A 288 5.06 21.00 -1.05
C PRO A 288 5.40 19.84 -0.12
N GLU A 289 6.57 19.23 -0.32
CA GLU A 289 7.05 18.13 0.51
C GLU A 289 7.08 18.52 1.99
N ARG A 290 6.57 17.64 2.84
CA ARG A 290 6.54 17.81 4.30
C ARG A 290 7.20 16.61 4.96
N ARG A 291 7.82 16.86 6.11
CA ARG A 291 8.62 15.88 6.85
C ARG A 291 7.89 15.44 8.10
N ILE A 292 7.56 14.16 8.21
CA ILE A 292 6.95 13.60 9.43
C ILE A 292 8.00 13.28 10.50
N ASP A 293 9.27 13.03 10.14
CA ASP A 293 10.35 12.85 11.12
C ASP A 293 10.63 14.12 11.96
N GLY A 294 10.20 15.29 11.47
CA GLY A 294 10.21 16.56 12.20
C GLY A 294 9.05 16.72 13.20
N LEU A 295 8.02 15.86 13.14
CA LEU A 295 6.84 15.93 14.00
C LEU A 295 7.13 15.45 15.43
N GLY A 296 8.19 14.67 15.63
CA GLY A 296 8.53 14.09 16.93
C GLY A 296 8.52 12.57 16.90
N PRO A 297 8.78 11.91 18.04
CA PRO A 297 8.91 10.45 18.08
C PRO A 297 7.55 9.76 17.93
N ALA A 298 7.59 8.55 17.36
CA ALA A 298 6.48 7.60 17.42
C ALA A 298 6.16 7.20 18.89
N PRO A 299 4.98 6.61 19.19
CA PRO A 299 3.90 6.27 18.27
C PRO A 299 3.28 7.48 17.56
N TYR A 300 2.81 7.27 16.34
CA TYR A 300 1.98 8.22 15.60
C TYR A 300 0.52 7.77 15.65
N ALA A 301 -0.34 8.60 16.25
CA ALA A 301 -1.77 8.42 16.21
C ALA A 301 -2.36 9.12 14.98
N TYR A 302 -3.20 8.43 14.24
CA TYR A 302 -3.88 8.93 13.07
C TYR A 302 -5.35 9.20 13.38
N THR A 303 -5.85 10.31 12.87
CA THR A 303 -7.29 10.60 12.76
C THR A 303 -7.57 10.98 11.32
N VAL A 304 -8.44 10.22 10.67
CA VAL A 304 -8.78 10.34 9.25
C VAL A 304 -10.22 10.80 9.14
N ASP A 305 -10.45 11.97 8.59
CA ASP A 305 -11.77 12.43 8.18
C ASP A 305 -11.96 12.09 6.70
N LEU A 306 -12.51 10.90 6.44
CA LEU A 306 -12.78 10.38 5.10
C LEU A 306 -14.16 10.84 4.65
N THR A 307 -14.28 11.33 3.43
CA THR A 307 -15.57 11.66 2.80
C THR A 307 -15.78 10.79 1.57
N ILE A 308 -16.88 10.03 1.57
CA ILE A 308 -17.36 9.22 0.44
C ILE A 308 -18.74 9.76 0.07
N ASP A 309 -18.88 10.28 -1.15
CA ASP A 309 -20.14 10.83 -1.68
C ASP A 309 -20.85 11.85 -0.75
N GLY A 310 -20.06 12.61 0.00
CA GLY A 310 -20.54 13.64 0.91
C GLY A 310 -20.91 13.13 2.31
N GLU A 311 -20.82 11.83 2.59
CA GLU A 311 -20.89 11.28 3.95
C GLU A 311 -19.48 11.20 4.55
N THR A 312 -19.36 11.60 5.82
CA THR A 312 -18.08 11.65 6.53
C THR A 312 -17.95 10.48 7.51
N TYR A 313 -16.80 9.82 7.45
CA TYR A 313 -16.39 8.70 8.28
C TYR A 313 -15.11 9.10 9.03
N THR A 314 -15.05 8.87 10.34
CA THR A 314 -13.85 9.15 11.13
C THR A 314 -13.08 7.87 11.40
N GLY A 315 -11.93 7.72 10.76
CA GLY A 315 -10.98 6.62 10.94
C GLY A 315 -9.96 6.95 12.02
N THR A 316 -9.61 5.97 12.85
CA THR A 316 -8.50 6.10 13.81
C THR A 316 -7.60 4.88 13.76
N GLY A 317 -6.30 5.11 13.96
CA GLY A 317 -5.30 4.05 14.05
C GLY A 317 -4.03 4.58 14.70
N THR A 318 -3.09 3.68 14.97
CA THR A 318 -1.81 4.08 15.58
C THR A 318 -0.70 3.24 14.99
N TRP A 319 0.34 3.90 14.49
CA TRP A 319 1.61 3.26 14.18
C TRP A 319 2.50 3.34 15.41
N SER A 320 2.96 2.19 15.91
CA SER A 320 3.78 2.13 17.13
C SER A 320 5.18 2.73 16.93
N GLY A 321 5.68 2.74 15.69
CA GLY A 321 7.08 3.01 15.38
C GLY A 321 8.02 1.84 15.69
N GLU A 322 7.47 0.71 16.14
CA GLU A 322 8.27 -0.50 16.36
C GLU A 322 8.68 -1.09 15.02
N GLY A 323 9.92 -1.58 14.98
CA GLY A 323 10.45 -2.31 13.84
C GLY A 323 10.94 -1.46 12.66
N THR A 324 10.70 -0.16 12.60
CA THR A 324 11.29 0.68 11.54
C THR A 324 11.36 2.15 11.95
N GLN A 325 12.51 2.79 11.67
CA GLN A 325 12.70 4.23 11.89
C GLN A 325 12.13 5.08 10.74
N HIS A 326 11.60 4.43 9.69
CA HIS A 326 11.33 5.04 8.39
C HIS A 326 9.88 4.85 7.93
N GLY A 327 9.01 4.37 8.81
CA GLY A 327 7.58 4.26 8.55
C GLY A 327 7.06 2.81 8.49
N GLY A 328 5.76 2.65 8.33
CA GLY A 328 5.09 1.36 8.34
C GLY A 328 3.58 1.55 8.30
N ASP A 329 2.86 0.44 8.42
CA ASP A 329 1.42 0.44 8.27
C ASP A 329 0.71 0.56 9.63
N ALA A 330 -0.44 1.22 9.62
CA ALA A 330 -1.35 1.30 10.75
C ALA A 330 -2.78 1.03 10.29
N ARG A 331 -3.31 -0.14 10.68
CA ARG A 331 -4.72 -0.47 10.48
C ARG A 331 -5.61 0.61 11.09
N LEU A 332 -6.66 0.97 10.36
CA LEU A 332 -7.66 1.95 10.77
C LEU A 332 -8.97 1.26 11.13
N THR A 333 -9.69 1.87 12.08
CA THR A 333 -11.09 1.58 12.38
C THR A 333 -11.91 2.83 12.18
N PHE A 334 -12.99 2.74 11.42
CA PHE A 334 -13.88 3.86 11.10
C PHE A 334 -15.17 3.85 11.92
N GLU A 335 -15.62 5.05 12.31
CA GLU A 335 -16.94 5.31 12.88
C GLU A 335 -17.66 6.40 12.05
N PRO A 336 -18.87 6.12 11.50
CA PRO A 336 -19.49 4.79 11.40
C PRO A 336 -18.62 3.81 10.61
N ALA A 337 -18.94 2.51 10.66
CA ALA A 337 -18.22 1.51 9.86
C ALA A 337 -18.35 1.82 8.36
N LEU A 338 -17.29 1.55 7.59
CA LEU A 338 -17.31 1.73 6.13
C LEU A 338 -18.34 0.81 5.49
N PRO A 339 -18.99 1.24 4.39
CA PRO A 339 -19.91 0.39 3.65
C PRO A 339 -19.15 -0.77 2.99
N THR A 340 -19.73 -1.97 3.01
CA THR A 340 -19.15 -3.18 2.39
C THR A 340 -19.64 -3.36 0.97
N LEU A 341 -18.82 -3.93 0.09
CA LEU A 341 -19.30 -4.42 -1.22
C LEU A 341 -20.18 -5.66 -1.02
N GLU A 342 -21.37 -5.68 -1.63
CA GLU A 342 -22.28 -6.85 -1.63
C GLU A 342 -21.90 -7.91 -2.68
#